data_AF-A0A8S9I9K3-F1
#
_entry.id   AF-A0A8S9I9K3-F1
#
_cell.length_a   1.000
_cell.length_b   1.000
_cell.length_c   1.000
_cell.angle_alpha   90.00
_cell.angle_beta   90.00
_cell.angle_gamma   90.00
#
_symmetry.space_group_name_H-M   'P 1'
#
loop_
_entity.id
_entity.type
_entity.pdbx_description
1 polymer ?
#
loop_
_entity_poly.entity_id
_entity_poly.type
_entity_poly.pdbx_seq_one_letter_code
_entity_poly.pdbx_strand_id
1 'polypeptide(L)'
;MKQLSKVGSLTGLLVSIIDSKGRFKASARLHERLQECDGDKVLKAEAGDKVQKFTEWAFKCIGFHSHSARDKANQDSAAAAEIQLQLSAFKTFLDLAGNNLSGKDFTEAFDAACFPLTLFSTSFNPGWASGISASVVHGLLGMLVEGGADNVNQCFLEASRFGSTELVRILLQIAQRNSLDVDVDLALGFASHYSKIETMDCLVEEGNAVSFLSPLMRAAERGCVQVVEWFVKRGCRKMELCLALTAATSSSRVEIAAYLLPHVPRPVLAALNAEILKAAGERSGGSFKGVEFLLKSDFLEDPVATYSAADTIAKSEDESVPLELRSFLQEHWSEAAFKQGVKESRDNFMNFMRAGGRLLSQKLRGQLVEAVKQLQGFDVETEGVYKGHHQVMAVLEHHLPIFLVKGSSH
;
A
#
# COMPACT_ATOMS: atom_id res chain seq x y z
N MET A 1 44.62 8.48 -30.19
CA MET A 1 43.53 9.48 -30.39
C MET A 1 42.31 8.88 -31.09
N LYS A 2 41.75 7.77 -30.59
CA LYS A 2 40.57 7.06 -31.18
C LYS A 2 39.61 6.50 -30.12
N GLN A 3 39.71 6.97 -28.87
CA GLN A 3 39.12 6.31 -27.70
C GLN A 3 38.35 7.30 -26.78
N LEU A 4 38.03 8.52 -27.25
CA LEU A 4 37.46 9.57 -26.40
C LEU A 4 36.09 10.12 -26.90
N SER A 5 35.55 9.63 -28.03
CA SER A 5 34.17 9.94 -28.47
C SER A 5 33.09 9.25 -27.65
N LYS A 6 33.51 8.36 -26.75
CA LYS A 6 32.70 7.41 -26.03
C LYS A 6 32.17 8.00 -24.72
N VAL A 7 32.95 8.79 -24.00
CA VAL A 7 32.51 9.37 -22.69
C VAL A 7 31.41 10.43 -22.86
N GLY A 8 31.40 11.19 -23.96
CA GLY A 8 30.34 12.13 -24.29
C GLY A 8 28.98 11.47 -24.59
N SER A 9 28.94 10.15 -24.76
CA SER A 9 27.71 9.40 -24.98
C SER A 9 27.12 8.82 -23.70
N LEU A 10 27.76 8.92 -22.54
CA LEU A 10 27.18 8.58 -21.23
C LEU A 10 26.34 9.75 -20.69
N THR A 11 26.90 10.96 -20.75
CA THR A 11 26.19 12.22 -20.52
C THR A 11 25.18 12.49 -21.63
N GLY A 12 25.54 12.15 -22.89
CA GLY A 12 24.61 12.10 -24.01
C GLY A 12 23.51 11.05 -23.87
N LEU A 13 23.72 9.93 -23.16
CA LEU A 13 22.66 8.95 -22.88
C LEU A 13 21.67 9.53 -21.87
N LEU A 14 22.15 10.06 -20.74
CA LEU A 14 21.32 10.69 -19.70
C LEU A 14 20.60 11.95 -20.21
N VAL A 15 21.22 12.72 -21.11
CA VAL A 15 20.62 13.90 -21.76
C VAL A 15 19.76 13.54 -22.98
N SER A 16 20.07 12.49 -23.75
CA SER A 16 19.22 11.97 -24.84
C SER A 16 17.97 11.26 -24.31
N ILE A 17 18.05 10.70 -23.10
CA ILE A 17 16.93 10.20 -22.34
C ILE A 17 15.96 11.35 -21.97
N ILE A 18 16.47 12.58 -21.89
CA ILE A 18 15.71 13.82 -21.66
C ILE A 18 15.72 14.68 -22.94
N ASP A 19 15.03 14.23 -24.00
CA ASP A 19 14.74 15.08 -25.16
C ASP A 19 14.06 16.39 -24.71
N SER A 20 14.16 17.45 -25.52
CA SER A 20 13.43 18.70 -25.38
C SER A 20 11.91 18.51 -25.15
N LYS A 21 11.30 17.47 -25.73
CA LYS A 21 9.92 17.02 -25.43
C LYS A 21 9.80 16.26 -24.09
N GLY A 22 10.87 15.60 -23.66
CA GLY A 22 11.02 14.94 -22.36
C GLY A 22 11.10 15.93 -21.19
N ARG A 23 11.69 17.12 -21.35
CA ARG A 23 11.73 18.16 -20.28
C ARG A 23 10.34 18.67 -19.89
N PHE A 24 9.46 18.93 -20.85
CA PHE A 24 8.09 19.36 -20.59
C PHE A 24 7.23 18.22 -20.01
N LYS A 25 7.40 16.99 -20.49
CA LYS A 25 6.74 15.80 -19.90
C LYS A 25 7.27 15.49 -18.50
N ALA A 26 8.57 15.57 -18.27
CA ALA A 26 9.20 15.35 -16.97
C ALA A 26 8.75 16.39 -15.95
N SER A 27 8.64 17.67 -16.32
CA SER A 27 8.10 18.72 -15.44
C SER A 27 6.62 18.51 -15.09
N ALA A 28 5.77 18.17 -16.08
CA ALA A 28 4.36 17.86 -15.84
C ALA A 28 4.15 16.57 -15.03
N ARG A 29 4.98 15.55 -15.23
CA ARG A 29 4.92 14.27 -14.51
C ARG A 29 5.56 14.35 -13.12
N LEU A 30 6.61 15.16 -12.96
CA LEU A 30 7.15 15.56 -11.66
C LEU A 30 6.04 16.23 -10.86
N HIS A 31 5.26 17.12 -11.47
CA HIS A 31 4.08 17.71 -10.84
C HIS A 31 3.03 16.67 -10.43
N GLU A 32 2.72 15.69 -11.29
CA GLU A 32 1.78 14.59 -11.03
C GLU A 32 2.27 13.63 -9.90
N ARG A 33 3.55 13.23 -9.90
CA ARG A 33 4.16 12.39 -8.85
C ARG A 33 4.33 13.13 -7.52
N LEU A 34 4.57 14.44 -7.57
CA LEU A 34 4.57 15.30 -6.38
C LEU A 34 3.14 15.59 -5.88
N GLN A 35 2.09 15.37 -6.69
CA GLN A 35 0.69 15.39 -6.25
C GLN A 35 0.26 14.07 -5.60
N GLU A 36 0.80 12.92 -6.02
CA GLU A 36 0.65 11.64 -5.29
C GLU A 36 1.26 11.71 -3.87
N CYS A 37 2.20 12.63 -3.64
CA CYS A 37 2.81 12.94 -2.35
C CYS A 37 2.02 14.02 -1.58
N ASP A 38 0.72 13.80 -1.36
CA ASP A 38 -0.16 14.83 -0.81
C ASP A 38 0.32 15.33 0.57
N GLY A 39 0.43 16.65 0.72
CA GLY A 39 0.82 17.33 1.97
C GLY A 39 2.31 17.61 2.23
N ASP A 40 3.25 17.04 1.48
CA ASP A 40 4.68 17.14 1.84
C ASP A 40 5.43 18.24 1.05
N LYS A 41 5.37 19.47 1.57
CA LYS A 41 6.05 20.64 0.99
C LYS A 41 7.57 20.50 0.96
N VAL A 42 8.14 19.67 1.82
CA VAL A 42 9.59 19.44 1.92
C VAL A 42 10.06 18.63 0.72
N LEU A 43 9.32 17.60 0.32
CA LEU A 43 9.65 16.77 -0.86
C LEU A 43 9.63 17.54 -2.17
N LYS A 44 8.71 18.49 -2.31
CA LYS A 44 8.64 19.35 -3.51
C LYS A 44 9.88 20.26 -3.62
N ALA A 45 10.37 20.77 -2.49
CA ALA A 45 11.56 21.60 -2.43
C ALA A 45 12.84 20.76 -2.65
N GLU A 46 12.92 19.60 -2.00
CA GLU A 46 14.05 18.68 -2.11
C GLU A 46 14.24 18.16 -3.54
N ALA A 47 13.15 17.78 -4.23
CA ALA A 47 13.22 17.37 -5.62
C ALA A 47 13.73 18.48 -6.56
N GLY A 48 13.36 19.75 -6.30
CA GLY A 48 13.86 20.91 -7.05
C GLY A 48 15.35 21.14 -6.82
N ASP A 49 15.81 21.04 -5.58
CA ASP A 49 17.21 21.20 -5.17
C ASP A 49 18.11 20.11 -5.78
N LYS A 50 17.67 18.85 -5.77
CA LYS A 50 18.40 17.71 -6.39
C LYS A 50 18.58 17.89 -7.90
N VAL A 51 17.55 18.36 -8.63
CA VAL A 51 17.64 18.66 -10.08
C VAL A 51 18.64 19.78 -10.36
N GLN A 52 18.63 20.83 -9.54
CA GLN A 52 19.55 21.96 -9.70
C GLN A 52 21.00 21.53 -9.46
N LYS A 53 21.27 20.80 -8.39
CA LYS A 53 22.60 20.26 -8.05
C LYS A 53 23.17 19.35 -9.14
N PHE A 54 22.36 18.44 -9.68
CA PHE A 54 22.77 17.63 -10.83
C PHE A 54 23.19 18.49 -12.01
N THR A 55 22.37 19.49 -12.32
CA THR A 55 22.58 20.39 -13.45
C THR A 55 23.89 21.17 -13.27
N GLU A 56 24.14 21.70 -12.07
CA GLU A 56 25.37 22.41 -11.71
C GLU A 56 26.60 21.51 -11.76
N TRP A 57 26.54 20.29 -11.19
CA TRP A 57 27.62 19.32 -11.26
C TRP A 57 27.92 18.89 -12.70
N ALA A 58 26.89 18.57 -13.49
CA ALA A 58 27.03 18.21 -14.89
C ALA A 58 27.67 19.36 -15.68
N PHE A 59 27.24 20.61 -15.46
CA PHE A 59 27.86 21.77 -16.09
C PHE A 59 29.29 22.04 -15.61
N LYS A 60 29.62 21.79 -14.34
CA LYS A 60 30.99 21.87 -13.82
C LYS A 60 31.88 20.84 -14.51
N CYS A 61 31.44 19.59 -14.64
CA CYS A 61 32.16 18.53 -15.33
C CYS A 61 32.30 18.78 -16.85
N ILE A 62 31.26 19.30 -17.50
CA ILE A 62 31.26 19.63 -18.94
C ILE A 62 32.10 20.88 -19.22
N GLY A 63 32.06 21.87 -18.32
CA GLY A 63 32.80 23.14 -18.43
C GLY A 63 34.30 22.97 -18.48
N PHE A 64 34.83 21.86 -17.94
CA PHE A 64 36.25 21.54 -18.03
C PHE A 64 36.71 21.10 -19.44
N HIS A 65 35.82 20.74 -20.38
CA HIS A 65 36.22 20.07 -21.64
C HIS A 65 35.42 20.40 -22.91
N SER A 66 35.12 21.68 -23.20
CA SER A 66 34.53 22.03 -24.51
C SER A 66 35.57 22.43 -25.57
N HIS A 67 35.90 21.52 -26.50
CA HIS A 67 36.17 21.86 -27.91
C HIS A 67 35.96 20.65 -28.87
N SER A 68 35.00 20.83 -29.80
CA SER A 68 34.87 20.27 -31.16
C SER A 68 34.18 18.91 -31.45
N ALA A 69 32.93 19.06 -31.93
CA ALA A 69 32.19 18.51 -33.09
C ALA A 69 32.39 17.09 -33.71
N ARG A 70 31.26 16.34 -33.75
CA ARG A 70 30.57 15.51 -34.81
C ARG A 70 31.40 14.49 -35.65
N ASP A 71 30.93 13.29 -36.02
CA ASP A 71 29.61 12.85 -36.52
C ASP A 71 29.36 11.32 -36.33
N LYS A 72 28.10 10.90 -36.54
CA LYS A 72 27.46 9.58 -36.31
C LYS A 72 28.00 8.40 -37.15
N ALA A 73 27.94 7.16 -36.62
CA ALA A 73 26.97 6.11 -37.03
C ALA A 73 27.33 4.66 -36.62
N ASN A 74 26.26 3.86 -36.50
CA ASN A 74 26.10 2.40 -36.49
C ASN A 74 26.13 1.63 -35.15
N GLN A 75 24.93 1.12 -34.85
CA GLN A 75 24.46 0.60 -33.57
C GLN A 75 24.38 -0.93 -33.59
N ASP A 76 24.58 -1.47 -32.38
CA ASP A 76 24.19 -2.78 -31.84
C ASP A 76 25.34 -3.75 -31.50
N SER A 77 26.29 -4.06 -32.39
CA SER A 77 27.54 -4.76 -31.97
C SER A 77 28.62 -3.78 -31.48
N ALA A 78 28.56 -2.53 -31.93
CA ALA A 78 29.45 -1.46 -31.50
C ALA A 78 29.12 -0.97 -30.08
N ALA A 79 27.88 -1.16 -29.62
CA ALA A 79 27.37 -0.58 -28.38
C ALA A 79 28.09 -1.11 -27.12
N ALA A 80 28.33 -2.42 -27.00
CA ALA A 80 29.01 -2.99 -25.83
C ALA A 80 30.48 -2.55 -25.72
N ALA A 81 31.22 -2.59 -26.83
CA ALA A 81 32.59 -2.08 -26.89
C ALA A 81 32.66 -0.54 -26.79
N GLU A 82 31.58 0.15 -27.16
CA GLU A 82 31.38 1.57 -26.92
C GLU A 82 31.26 1.84 -25.44
N ILE A 83 30.32 1.19 -24.79
CA ILE A 83 30.04 1.28 -23.35
C ILE A 83 31.23 0.95 -22.50
N GLN A 84 31.91 -0.18 -22.75
CA GLN A 84 33.08 -0.56 -21.98
C GLN A 84 34.15 0.53 -22.03
N LEU A 85 34.29 1.21 -23.16
CA LEU A 85 35.28 2.24 -23.35
C LEU A 85 34.76 3.62 -22.86
N GLN A 86 33.45 3.90 -22.86
CA GLN A 86 32.90 5.08 -22.16
C GLN A 86 33.13 4.94 -20.64
N LEU A 87 32.83 3.77 -20.08
CA LEU A 87 33.06 3.47 -18.67
C LEU A 87 34.57 3.48 -18.35
N SER A 88 35.42 2.91 -19.21
CA SER A 88 36.88 2.92 -19.00
C SER A 88 37.46 4.33 -19.06
N ALA A 89 36.98 5.17 -19.97
CA ALA A 89 37.45 6.54 -20.09
C ALA A 89 36.85 7.45 -19.00
N PHE A 90 35.63 7.19 -18.51
CA PHE A 90 35.11 7.82 -17.29
C PHE A 90 35.91 7.40 -16.06
N LYS A 91 36.24 6.11 -15.92
CA LYS A 91 37.14 5.62 -14.87
C LYS A 91 38.51 6.31 -14.94
N THR A 92 39.11 6.39 -16.12
CA THR A 92 40.37 7.11 -16.33
C THR A 92 40.25 8.58 -15.96
N PHE A 93 39.11 9.22 -16.26
CA PHE A 93 38.83 10.59 -15.83
C PHE A 93 38.75 10.69 -14.29
N LEU A 94 38.07 9.77 -13.62
CA LEU A 94 38.02 9.73 -12.15
C LEU A 94 39.42 9.52 -11.54
N ASP A 95 40.21 8.61 -12.11
CA ASP A 95 41.60 8.35 -11.69
C ASP A 95 42.49 9.58 -11.89
N LEU A 96 42.30 10.34 -12.98
CA LEU A 96 43.01 11.60 -13.26
C LEU A 96 42.54 12.75 -12.37
N ALA A 97 41.25 12.82 -12.07
CA ALA A 97 40.70 13.77 -11.10
C ALA A 97 41.26 13.49 -9.70
N GLY A 98 41.54 12.22 -9.40
CA GLY A 98 42.34 11.76 -8.26
C GLY A 98 41.86 12.33 -6.93
N ASN A 99 42.81 12.82 -6.12
CA ASN A 99 42.57 13.40 -4.78
C ASN A 99 41.75 14.71 -4.76
N ASN A 100 41.34 15.23 -5.92
CA ASN A 100 40.52 16.46 -5.97
C ASN A 100 39.02 16.19 -5.81
N LEU A 101 38.60 14.92 -5.84
CA LEU A 101 37.22 14.51 -5.56
C LEU A 101 37.13 13.96 -4.14
N SER A 102 36.19 14.49 -3.38
CA SER A 102 35.84 13.99 -2.05
C SER A 102 34.70 12.98 -2.14
N GLY A 103 34.51 12.16 -1.10
CA GLY A 103 33.34 11.27 -1.01
C GLY A 103 32.02 12.01 -1.20
N LYS A 104 31.93 13.27 -0.74
CA LYS A 104 30.76 14.14 -0.95
C LYS A 104 30.47 14.40 -2.43
N ASP A 105 31.51 14.60 -3.25
CA ASP A 105 31.34 14.80 -4.70
C ASP A 105 30.79 13.53 -5.37
N PHE A 106 31.22 12.35 -4.91
CA PHE A 106 30.70 11.07 -5.37
C PHE A 106 29.26 10.83 -4.91
N THR A 107 28.94 11.14 -3.65
CA THR A 107 27.57 11.08 -3.09
C THR A 107 26.61 11.97 -3.88
N GLU A 108 27.01 13.20 -4.20
CA GLU A 108 26.20 14.13 -4.98
C GLU A 108 26.00 13.64 -6.42
N ALA A 109 27.07 13.16 -7.06
CA ALA A 109 26.97 12.56 -8.40
C ALA A 109 26.08 11.30 -8.41
N PHE A 110 26.14 10.49 -7.35
CA PHE A 110 25.33 9.28 -7.20
C PHE A 110 23.85 9.60 -7.03
N ASP A 111 23.50 10.53 -6.13
CA ASP A 111 22.11 10.99 -5.93
C ASP A 111 21.55 11.53 -7.25
N ALA A 112 22.36 12.34 -7.93
CA ALA A 112 21.98 12.99 -9.16
C ALA A 112 21.79 12.02 -10.34
N ALA A 113 22.57 10.95 -10.40
CA ALA A 113 22.38 9.87 -11.37
C ALA A 113 21.14 9.01 -11.06
N CYS A 114 20.86 8.75 -9.77
CA CYS A 114 19.72 7.95 -9.33
C CYS A 114 18.40 8.72 -9.45
N PHE A 115 18.38 10.02 -9.17
CA PHE A 115 17.18 10.86 -9.14
C PHE A 115 16.26 10.72 -10.38
N PRO A 116 16.75 10.88 -11.63
CA PRO A 116 15.87 10.73 -12.79
C PRO A 116 15.39 9.29 -12.95
N LEU A 117 16.22 8.30 -12.62
CA LEU A 117 15.84 6.88 -12.67
C LEU A 117 14.77 6.55 -11.61
N THR A 118 14.83 7.19 -10.44
CA THR A 118 13.85 7.07 -9.36
C THR A 118 12.49 7.64 -9.75
N LEU A 119 12.43 8.83 -10.35
CA LEU A 119 11.16 9.52 -10.62
C LEU A 119 10.52 9.17 -11.97
N PHE A 120 11.33 8.78 -12.96
CA PHE A 120 10.89 8.63 -14.35
C PHE A 120 11.11 7.21 -14.91
N SER A 121 11.33 6.20 -14.05
CA SER A 121 11.55 4.80 -14.45
C SER A 121 10.52 4.28 -15.46
N THR A 122 9.23 4.60 -15.27
CA THR A 122 8.12 4.21 -16.16
C THR A 122 7.94 5.11 -17.39
N SER A 123 8.67 6.22 -17.46
CA SER A 123 8.54 7.25 -18.51
C SER A 123 9.68 7.18 -19.53
N PHE A 124 10.79 6.55 -19.16
CA PHE A 124 11.85 6.21 -20.10
C PHE A 124 11.48 4.97 -20.90
N ASN A 125 11.96 4.90 -22.14
CA ASN A 125 11.91 3.65 -22.90
C ASN A 125 12.62 2.58 -22.05
N PRO A 126 12.02 1.42 -21.74
CA PRO A 126 12.58 0.41 -20.82
C PRO A 126 13.96 -0.14 -21.25
N GLY A 127 14.46 0.28 -22.40
CA GLY A 127 15.82 0.03 -22.86
C GLY A 127 16.93 0.49 -21.89
N TRP A 128 16.69 1.39 -20.92
CA TRP A 128 17.69 1.71 -19.88
C TRP A 128 17.85 0.59 -18.85
N ALA A 129 16.76 -0.11 -18.55
CA ALA A 129 16.68 -1.16 -17.54
C ALA A 129 16.88 -2.57 -18.12
N SER A 130 17.04 -2.69 -19.44
CA SER A 130 17.22 -3.97 -20.12
C SER A 130 18.47 -3.96 -21.00
N GLY A 131 19.08 -5.15 -21.11
CA GLY A 131 20.24 -5.38 -21.97
C GLY A 131 21.43 -4.49 -21.65
N ILE A 132 22.01 -3.92 -22.69
CA ILE A 132 23.30 -3.23 -22.64
C ILE A 132 23.24 -1.95 -21.80
N SER A 133 22.15 -1.18 -21.81
CA SER A 133 22.06 0.07 -21.03
C SER A 133 22.00 -0.15 -19.52
N ALA A 134 21.41 -1.26 -19.07
CA ALA A 134 21.38 -1.62 -17.65
C ALA A 134 22.80 -1.84 -17.12
N SER A 135 23.66 -2.47 -17.94
CA SER A 135 25.08 -2.65 -17.61
C SER A 135 25.85 -1.33 -17.51
N VAL A 136 25.44 -0.30 -18.29
CA VAL A 136 26.01 1.05 -18.23
C VAL A 136 25.64 1.71 -16.91
N VAL A 137 24.36 1.69 -16.55
CA VAL A 137 23.85 2.30 -15.31
C VAL A 137 24.49 1.60 -14.11
N HIS A 138 24.49 0.27 -14.08
CA HIS A 138 25.15 -0.50 -13.04
C HIS A 138 26.65 -0.17 -12.95
N GLY A 139 27.36 -0.08 -14.09
CA GLY A 139 28.78 0.26 -14.13
C GLY A 139 29.07 1.67 -13.62
N LEU A 140 28.27 2.66 -14.02
CA LEU A 140 28.38 4.04 -13.57
C LEU A 140 28.15 4.16 -12.06
N LEU A 141 27.02 3.65 -11.57
CA LEU A 141 26.68 3.71 -10.15
C LEU A 141 27.71 2.94 -9.31
N GLY A 142 28.19 1.79 -9.78
CA GLY A 142 29.26 1.03 -9.14
C GLY A 142 30.57 1.84 -9.01
N MET A 143 31.00 2.54 -10.06
CA MET A 143 32.19 3.40 -9.99
C MET A 143 32.04 4.57 -9.01
N LEU A 144 30.83 5.14 -8.90
CA LEU A 144 30.56 6.22 -7.94
C LEU A 144 30.62 5.71 -6.49
N VAL A 145 30.11 4.50 -6.24
CA VAL A 145 30.23 3.83 -4.93
C VAL A 145 31.68 3.48 -4.61
N GLU A 146 32.41 2.90 -5.56
CA GLU A 146 33.85 2.61 -5.41
C GLU A 146 34.67 3.90 -5.13
N GLY A 147 34.21 5.05 -5.64
CA GLY A 147 34.77 6.38 -5.37
C GLY A 147 34.44 6.96 -3.99
N GLY A 148 33.49 6.38 -3.25
CA GLY A 148 33.14 6.79 -1.89
C GLY A 148 31.76 7.42 -1.72
N ALA A 149 30.82 7.18 -2.64
CA ALA A 149 29.41 7.54 -2.42
C ALA A 149 28.80 6.73 -1.26
N ASP A 150 28.21 7.42 -0.28
CA ASP A 150 27.69 6.85 0.98
C ASP A 150 26.15 6.83 1.08
N ASN A 151 25.44 7.35 0.09
CA ASN A 151 23.98 7.50 0.08
C ASN A 151 23.23 6.38 -0.65
N VAL A 152 23.86 5.22 -0.87
CA VAL A 152 23.24 4.08 -1.59
C VAL A 152 21.93 3.66 -0.93
N ASN A 153 21.91 3.52 0.40
CA ASN A 153 20.69 3.16 1.14
C ASN A 153 19.58 4.21 0.98
N GLN A 154 19.91 5.51 1.01
CA GLN A 154 18.94 6.57 0.82
C GLN A 154 18.29 6.49 -0.57
N CYS A 155 19.10 6.36 -1.64
CA CYS A 155 18.58 6.21 -3.00
C CYS A 155 17.78 4.91 -3.17
N PHE A 156 18.17 3.83 -2.49
CA PHE A 156 17.47 2.54 -2.50
C PHE A 156 16.07 2.65 -1.87
N LEU A 157 15.95 3.33 -0.72
CA LEU A 157 14.67 3.58 -0.07
C LEU A 157 13.78 4.49 -0.93
N GLU A 158 14.33 5.55 -1.53
CA GLU A 158 13.59 6.43 -2.45
C GLU A 158 13.11 5.68 -3.70
N ALA A 159 13.98 4.87 -4.33
CA ALA A 159 13.60 4.04 -5.47
C ALA A 159 12.44 3.08 -5.14
N SER A 160 12.49 2.47 -3.95
CA SER A 160 11.44 1.58 -3.45
C SER A 160 10.11 2.30 -3.21
N ARG A 161 10.19 3.51 -2.65
CA ARG A 161 9.03 4.40 -2.43
C ARG A 161 8.31 4.75 -3.74
N PHE A 162 9.06 5.12 -4.77
CA PHE A 162 8.48 5.53 -6.06
C PHE A 162 8.12 4.35 -6.97
N GLY A 163 8.62 3.15 -6.68
CA GLY A 163 8.35 1.93 -7.43
C GLY A 163 9.26 1.76 -8.64
N SER A 164 10.49 2.24 -8.54
CA SER A 164 11.51 2.11 -9.58
C SER A 164 12.22 0.77 -9.46
N THR A 165 11.48 -0.32 -9.70
CA THR A 165 11.89 -1.72 -9.48
C THR A 165 13.27 -2.05 -10.06
N GLU A 166 13.58 -1.56 -11.26
CA GLU A 166 14.87 -1.87 -11.88
C GLU A 166 16.05 -1.08 -11.31
N LEU A 167 15.79 0.13 -10.80
CA LEU A 167 16.80 0.83 -10.01
C LEU A 167 17.02 0.12 -8.67
N VAL A 168 15.94 -0.33 -8.01
CA VAL A 168 16.03 -1.16 -6.79
C VAL A 168 16.89 -2.40 -7.03
N ARG A 169 16.66 -3.11 -8.14
CA ARG A 169 17.46 -4.27 -8.54
C ARG A 169 18.94 -3.96 -8.73
N ILE A 170 19.26 -2.88 -9.46
CA ILE A 170 20.64 -2.44 -9.67
C ILE A 170 21.31 -2.07 -8.34
N LEU A 171 20.59 -1.35 -7.46
CA LEU A 171 21.12 -0.94 -6.16
C LEU A 171 21.36 -2.12 -5.22
N LEU A 172 20.51 -3.16 -5.24
CA LEU A 172 20.74 -4.42 -4.52
C LEU A 172 22.05 -5.09 -4.97
N GLN A 173 22.26 -5.19 -6.29
CA GLN A 173 23.47 -5.79 -6.85
C GLN A 173 24.74 -5.00 -6.48
N ILE A 174 24.66 -3.67 -6.54
CA ILE A 174 25.76 -2.78 -6.15
C ILE A 174 26.05 -2.91 -4.65
N ALA A 175 25.02 -2.92 -3.81
CA ALA A 175 25.17 -3.07 -2.37
C ALA A 175 25.83 -4.41 -2.02
N GLN A 176 25.36 -5.50 -2.62
CA GLN A 176 25.94 -6.83 -2.43
C GLN A 176 27.41 -6.89 -2.86
N ARG A 177 27.75 -6.35 -4.04
CA ARG A 177 29.12 -6.34 -4.55
C ARG A 177 30.08 -5.52 -3.68
N ASN A 178 29.60 -4.41 -3.11
CA ASN A 178 30.40 -3.50 -2.31
C ASN A 178 30.28 -3.74 -0.80
N SER A 179 29.60 -4.81 -0.38
CA SER A 179 29.32 -5.12 1.04
C SER A 179 28.70 -3.93 1.80
N LEU A 180 27.79 -3.21 1.14
CA LEU A 180 27.04 -2.13 1.74
C LEU A 180 25.77 -2.66 2.40
N ASP A 181 25.45 -2.08 3.55
CA ASP A 181 24.20 -2.36 4.25
C ASP A 181 23.08 -1.51 3.67
N VAL A 182 22.03 -2.18 3.18
CA VAL A 182 20.80 -1.54 2.66
C VAL A 182 19.60 -2.13 3.39
N ASP A 183 18.70 -1.27 3.83
CA ASP A 183 17.56 -1.67 4.65
C ASP A 183 16.40 -2.16 3.77
N VAL A 184 16.49 -3.44 3.37
CA VAL A 184 15.51 -4.09 2.49
C VAL A 184 14.12 -4.19 3.13
N ASP A 185 14.05 -4.40 4.45
CA ASP A 185 12.78 -4.51 5.16
C ASP A 185 12.08 -3.13 5.26
N LEU A 186 12.84 -2.06 5.49
CA LEU A 186 12.29 -0.69 5.44
C LEU A 186 11.87 -0.31 4.00
N ALA A 187 12.65 -0.71 3.00
CA ALA A 187 12.29 -0.54 1.59
C ALA A 187 10.97 -1.24 1.26
N LEU A 188 10.76 -2.47 1.76
CA LEU A 188 9.49 -3.19 1.61
C LEU A 188 8.35 -2.44 2.28
N GLY A 189 8.59 -1.83 3.44
CA GLY A 189 7.65 -0.93 4.11
C GLY A 189 7.22 0.26 3.24
N PHE A 190 8.18 0.94 2.59
CA PHE A 190 7.87 2.03 1.66
C PHE A 190 7.11 1.56 0.42
N ALA A 191 7.59 0.49 -0.24
CA ALA A 191 6.94 -0.06 -1.43
C ALA A 191 5.49 -0.49 -1.12
N SER A 192 5.26 -1.14 0.03
CA SER A 192 3.93 -1.52 0.52
C SER A 192 3.05 -0.32 0.81
N HIS A 193 3.59 0.73 1.42
CA HIS A 193 2.84 1.95 1.72
C HIS A 193 2.33 2.63 0.45
N TYR A 194 3.11 2.62 -0.62
CA TYR A 194 2.75 3.24 -1.90
C TYR A 194 2.25 2.23 -2.95
N SER A 195 1.89 1.01 -2.53
CA SER A 195 1.31 -0.04 -3.38
C SER A 195 2.15 -0.39 -4.62
N LYS A 196 3.48 -0.40 -4.47
CA LYS A 196 4.43 -0.71 -5.55
C LYS A 196 4.66 -2.22 -5.62
N ILE A 197 3.64 -2.97 -6.06
CA ILE A 197 3.63 -4.45 -6.03
C ILE A 197 4.86 -5.08 -6.72
N GLU A 198 5.20 -4.64 -7.93
CA GLU A 198 6.36 -5.17 -8.66
C GLU A 198 7.68 -4.95 -7.89
N THR A 199 7.79 -3.83 -7.19
CA THR A 199 8.95 -3.53 -6.35
C THR A 199 8.94 -4.36 -5.08
N MET A 200 7.77 -4.64 -4.50
CA MET A 200 7.65 -5.58 -3.37
C MET A 200 8.09 -7.00 -3.77
N ASP A 201 7.75 -7.45 -4.98
CA ASP A 201 8.22 -8.73 -5.53
C ASP A 201 9.75 -8.77 -5.62
N CYS A 202 10.37 -7.75 -6.20
CA CYS A 202 11.83 -7.62 -6.29
C CYS A 202 12.52 -7.63 -4.90
N LEU A 203 11.98 -6.87 -3.94
CA LEU A 203 12.55 -6.78 -2.59
C LEU A 203 12.49 -8.12 -1.83
N VAL A 204 11.45 -8.92 -2.03
CA VAL A 204 11.35 -10.25 -1.40
C VAL A 204 12.18 -11.29 -2.14
N GLU A 205 12.13 -11.32 -3.47
CA GLU A 205 12.76 -12.38 -4.27
C GLU A 205 14.27 -12.20 -4.42
N GLU A 206 14.73 -10.95 -4.50
CA GLU A 206 16.15 -10.64 -4.73
C GLU A 206 16.79 -9.94 -3.53
N GLY A 207 16.02 -9.08 -2.86
CA GLY A 207 16.47 -8.41 -1.64
C GLY A 207 16.41 -9.30 -0.40
N ASN A 208 15.76 -10.47 -0.48
CA ASN A 208 15.52 -11.37 0.65
C ASN A 208 14.84 -10.68 1.85
N ALA A 209 13.90 -9.76 1.60
CA ALA A 209 13.12 -9.16 2.69
C ALA A 209 12.32 -10.24 3.45
N VAL A 210 12.36 -10.17 4.78
CA VAL A 210 11.75 -11.17 5.67
C VAL A 210 10.75 -10.58 6.67
N SER A 211 10.76 -9.26 6.87
CA SER A 211 9.91 -8.60 7.87
C SER A 211 8.57 -8.16 7.27
N PHE A 212 7.58 -9.07 7.28
CA PHE A 212 6.26 -8.80 6.71
C PHE A 212 5.27 -8.17 7.69
N LEU A 213 5.48 -8.33 9.01
CA LEU A 213 4.53 -7.92 10.03
C LEU A 213 4.17 -6.43 9.94
N SER A 214 5.18 -5.55 10.01
CA SER A 214 4.93 -4.10 10.06
C SER A 214 4.30 -3.58 8.76
N PRO A 215 4.79 -3.93 7.55
CA PRO A 215 4.14 -3.56 6.30
C PRO A 215 2.69 -4.07 6.18
N LEU A 216 2.42 -5.32 6.56
CA LEU A 216 1.09 -5.92 6.50
C LEU A 216 0.12 -5.21 7.46
N MET A 217 0.52 -4.97 8.72
CA MET A 217 -0.33 -4.26 9.69
C MET A 217 -0.69 -2.85 9.17
N ARG A 218 0.30 -2.10 8.66
CA ARG A 218 0.09 -0.76 8.11
C ARG A 218 -0.86 -0.77 6.90
N ALA A 219 -0.77 -1.78 6.04
CA ALA A 219 -1.67 -1.96 4.92
C ALA A 219 -3.10 -2.26 5.38
N ALA A 220 -3.23 -3.09 6.41
CA ALA A 220 -4.52 -3.46 7.00
C ALA A 220 -5.20 -2.27 7.68
N GLU A 221 -4.47 -1.44 8.44
CA GLU A 221 -4.98 -0.19 9.06
C GLU A 221 -5.48 0.82 8.01
N ARG A 222 -4.76 0.93 6.89
CA ARG A 222 -5.10 1.86 5.81
C ARG A 222 -6.23 1.38 4.90
N GLY A 223 -6.57 0.09 4.94
CA GLY A 223 -7.57 -0.49 4.04
C GLY A 223 -7.02 -0.80 2.63
N CYS A 224 -5.72 -1.08 2.49
CA CYS A 224 -5.13 -1.34 1.18
C CYS A 224 -5.27 -2.82 0.80
N VAL A 225 -6.39 -3.18 0.15
CA VAL A 225 -6.74 -4.57 -0.21
C VAL A 225 -5.62 -5.24 -1.02
N GLN A 226 -5.14 -4.60 -2.08
CA GLN A 226 -4.13 -5.17 -2.98
C GLN A 226 -2.84 -5.58 -2.26
N VAL A 227 -2.37 -4.75 -1.31
CA VAL A 227 -1.14 -5.02 -0.55
C VAL A 227 -1.37 -6.12 0.49
N VAL A 228 -2.53 -6.13 1.15
CA VAL A 228 -2.89 -7.19 2.11
C VAL A 228 -2.99 -8.54 1.39
N GLU A 229 -3.69 -8.62 0.26
CA GLU A 229 -3.76 -9.84 -0.54
C GLU A 229 -2.39 -10.34 -0.96
N TRP A 230 -1.50 -9.43 -1.34
CA TRP A 230 -0.14 -9.77 -1.74
C TRP A 230 0.62 -10.48 -0.61
N PHE A 231 0.57 -9.93 0.61
CA PHE A 231 1.21 -10.54 1.79
C PHE A 231 0.60 -11.90 2.15
N VAL A 232 -0.75 -12.01 2.11
CA VAL A 232 -1.43 -13.28 2.37
C VAL A 232 -1.02 -14.36 1.36
N LYS A 233 -0.95 -14.02 0.07
CA LYS A 233 -0.52 -14.95 -1.00
C LYS A 233 0.94 -15.39 -0.85
N ARG A 234 1.80 -14.55 -0.24
CA ARG A 234 3.20 -14.86 0.07
C ARG A 234 3.38 -15.75 1.31
N GLY A 235 2.30 -16.10 2.02
CA GLY A 235 2.35 -17.07 3.12
C GLY A 235 2.83 -16.49 4.45
N CYS A 236 2.29 -15.33 4.86
CA CYS A 236 2.54 -14.74 6.17
C CYS A 236 2.31 -15.73 7.32
N ARG A 237 3.04 -15.50 8.42
CA ARG A 237 2.93 -16.32 9.64
C ARG A 237 1.55 -16.13 10.27
N LYS A 238 1.08 -17.17 10.95
CA LYS A 238 -0.22 -17.20 11.63
C LYS A 238 -0.44 -16.02 12.59
N MET A 239 0.61 -15.64 13.33
CA MET A 239 0.55 -14.51 14.25
C MET A 239 0.50 -13.15 13.52
N GLU A 240 1.17 -13.04 12.37
CA GLU A 240 1.14 -11.80 11.56
C GLU A 240 -0.24 -11.55 10.99
N LEU A 241 -0.92 -12.60 10.51
CA LEU A 241 -2.30 -12.52 10.04
C LEU A 241 -3.26 -12.12 11.18
N CYS A 242 -3.06 -12.66 12.38
CA CYS A 242 -3.86 -12.29 13.56
C CYS A 242 -3.66 -10.81 13.93
N LEU A 243 -2.42 -10.32 13.95
CA LEU A 243 -2.12 -8.92 14.27
C LEU A 243 -2.66 -7.97 13.19
N ALA A 244 -2.59 -8.37 11.92
CA ALA A 244 -3.18 -7.64 10.81
C ALA A 244 -4.73 -7.57 10.90
N LEU A 245 -5.38 -8.68 11.29
CA LEU A 245 -6.82 -8.71 11.55
C LEU A 245 -7.18 -7.74 12.68
N THR A 246 -6.45 -7.76 13.80
CA THR A 246 -6.65 -6.82 14.91
C THR A 246 -6.48 -5.37 14.46
N ALA A 247 -5.47 -5.09 13.63
CA ALA A 247 -5.22 -3.75 13.10
C ALA A 247 -6.36 -3.26 12.17
N ALA A 248 -6.82 -4.11 11.24
CA ALA A 248 -7.99 -3.83 10.40
C ALA A 248 -9.26 -3.60 11.23
N THR A 249 -9.47 -4.42 12.26
CA THR A 249 -10.62 -4.32 13.17
C THR A 249 -10.59 -3.00 13.94
N SER A 250 -9.43 -2.62 14.48
CA SER A 250 -9.28 -1.35 15.20
C SER A 250 -9.58 -0.14 14.31
N SER A 251 -9.07 -0.16 13.08
CA SER A 251 -9.27 0.94 12.13
C SER A 251 -10.62 0.85 11.38
N SER A 252 -11.54 -0.03 11.82
CA SER A 252 -12.85 -0.24 11.20
C SER A 252 -12.79 -0.55 9.68
N ARG A 253 -11.71 -1.20 9.24
CA ARG A 253 -11.53 -1.66 7.86
C ARG A 253 -12.22 -3.00 7.66
N VAL A 254 -13.55 -2.97 7.65
CA VAL A 254 -14.41 -4.17 7.61
C VAL A 254 -14.09 -5.07 6.41
N GLU A 255 -13.84 -4.49 5.23
CA GLU A 255 -13.47 -5.25 4.03
C GLU A 255 -12.18 -6.07 4.23
N ILE A 256 -11.14 -5.45 4.80
CA ILE A 256 -9.88 -6.15 5.10
C ILE A 256 -10.07 -7.19 6.21
N ALA A 257 -10.82 -6.85 7.26
CA ALA A 257 -11.09 -7.78 8.35
C ALA A 257 -11.85 -9.02 7.85
N ALA A 258 -12.82 -8.84 6.95
CA ALA A 258 -13.55 -9.92 6.30
C ALA A 258 -12.64 -10.78 5.41
N TYR A 259 -11.72 -10.16 4.69
CA TYR A 259 -10.73 -10.89 3.90
C TYR A 259 -9.75 -11.69 4.76
N LEU A 260 -9.25 -11.10 5.86
CA LEU A 260 -8.23 -11.74 6.71
C LEU A 260 -8.79 -12.83 7.63
N LEU A 261 -10.02 -12.69 8.12
CA LEU A 261 -10.60 -13.58 9.13
C LEU A 261 -10.51 -15.08 8.75
N PRO A 262 -10.87 -15.52 7.52
CA PRO A 262 -10.76 -16.92 7.12
C PRO A 262 -9.31 -17.46 7.07
N HIS A 263 -8.32 -16.57 6.98
CA HIS A 263 -6.90 -16.95 6.91
C HIS A 263 -6.25 -17.08 8.30
N VAL A 264 -6.88 -16.58 9.36
CA VAL A 264 -6.35 -16.70 10.73
C VAL A 264 -6.75 -18.05 11.32
N PRO A 265 -5.81 -18.87 11.84
CA PRO A 265 -6.16 -20.17 12.40
C PRO A 265 -7.03 -20.04 13.65
N ARG A 266 -8.11 -20.82 13.71
CA ARG A 266 -9.03 -20.87 14.86
C ARG A 266 -8.35 -21.02 16.23
N PRO A 267 -7.32 -21.88 16.41
CA PRO A 267 -6.67 -21.97 17.71
C PRO A 267 -6.01 -20.66 18.17
N VAL A 268 -5.54 -19.83 17.23
CA VAL A 268 -4.98 -18.51 17.51
C VAL A 268 -6.09 -17.54 17.92
N LEU A 269 -7.20 -17.52 17.16
CA LEU A 269 -8.36 -16.69 17.48
C LEU A 269 -8.96 -17.03 18.85
N ALA A 270 -9.11 -18.32 19.15
CA ALA A 270 -9.61 -18.80 20.43
C ALA A 270 -8.67 -18.45 21.59
N ALA A 271 -7.36 -18.58 21.41
CA ALA A 271 -6.38 -18.26 22.45
C ALA A 271 -6.25 -16.75 22.74
N LEU A 272 -6.47 -15.90 21.73
CA LEU A 272 -6.28 -14.45 21.81
C LEU A 272 -7.60 -13.65 21.74
N ASN A 273 -8.74 -14.30 21.95
CA ASN A 273 -10.05 -13.70 21.70
C ASN A 273 -10.25 -12.37 22.45
N ALA A 274 -9.85 -12.32 23.72
CA ALA A 274 -10.04 -11.15 24.55
C ALA A 274 -9.05 -10.05 24.19
N GLU A 275 -7.80 -10.42 23.92
CA GLU A 275 -6.72 -9.53 23.52
C GLU A 275 -7.03 -8.86 22.17
N ILE A 276 -7.57 -9.60 21.21
CA ILE A 276 -8.00 -9.05 19.90
C ILE A 276 -9.06 -7.97 20.12
N LEU A 277 -10.11 -8.26 20.89
CA LEU A 277 -11.20 -7.32 21.14
C LEU A 277 -10.73 -6.09 21.94
N LYS A 278 -9.94 -6.29 23.00
CA LYS A 278 -9.35 -5.20 23.80
C LYS A 278 -8.45 -4.29 22.95
N ALA A 279 -7.52 -4.89 22.19
CA ALA A 279 -6.59 -4.14 21.34
C ALA A 279 -7.30 -3.42 20.18
N ALA A 280 -8.37 -4.02 19.63
CA ALA A 280 -9.20 -3.39 18.62
C ALA A 280 -9.96 -2.18 19.18
N GLY A 281 -10.50 -2.30 20.40
CA GLY A 281 -11.19 -1.19 21.06
C GLY A 281 -10.26 -0.04 21.45
N GLU A 282 -9.07 -0.35 21.97
CA GLU A 282 -8.08 0.65 22.40
C GLU A 282 -7.64 1.59 21.26
N ARG A 283 -7.44 1.02 20.06
CA ARG A 283 -6.99 1.75 18.87
C ARG A 283 -8.13 2.21 17.96
N SER A 284 -9.38 2.11 18.43
CA SER A 284 -10.57 2.30 17.59
C SER A 284 -10.85 3.75 17.16
N GLY A 285 -10.24 4.73 17.81
CA GLY A 285 -10.53 6.15 17.59
C GLY A 285 -12.02 6.50 17.82
N GLY A 286 -12.73 5.69 18.61
CA GLY A 286 -14.17 5.85 18.90
C GLY A 286 -15.11 5.10 17.93
N SER A 287 -14.61 4.41 16.91
CA SER A 287 -15.44 3.62 15.98
C SER A 287 -15.35 2.12 16.27
N PHE A 288 -16.43 1.53 16.77
CA PHE A 288 -16.52 0.09 17.05
C PHE A 288 -17.04 -0.77 15.89
N LYS A 289 -17.18 -0.21 14.67
CA LYS A 289 -17.69 -0.96 13.50
C LYS A 289 -16.89 -2.23 13.20
N GLY A 290 -15.56 -2.19 13.36
CA GLY A 290 -14.73 -3.37 13.17
C GLY A 290 -14.97 -4.44 14.25
N VAL A 291 -15.06 -4.02 15.52
CA VAL A 291 -15.40 -4.92 16.65
C VAL A 291 -16.79 -5.55 16.44
N GLU A 292 -17.77 -4.72 16.09
CA GLU A 292 -19.13 -5.17 15.76
C GLU A 292 -19.14 -6.18 14.62
N PHE A 293 -18.39 -5.92 13.55
CA PHE A 293 -18.24 -6.85 12.43
C PHE A 293 -17.65 -8.19 12.90
N LEU A 294 -16.60 -8.17 13.71
CA LEU A 294 -15.92 -9.39 14.17
C LEU A 294 -16.87 -10.24 15.02
N LEU A 295 -17.65 -9.62 15.90
CA LEU A 295 -18.64 -10.31 16.73
C LEU A 295 -19.81 -10.86 15.90
N LYS A 296 -20.35 -10.09 14.95
CA LYS A 296 -21.40 -10.53 14.03
C LYS A 296 -20.96 -11.67 13.11
N SER A 297 -19.68 -11.75 12.82
CA SER A 297 -19.10 -12.77 11.94
C SER A 297 -18.81 -14.08 12.67
N ASP A 298 -19.13 -14.18 13.97
CA ASP A 298 -18.81 -15.36 14.79
C ASP A 298 -17.33 -15.75 14.62
N PHE A 299 -16.42 -14.84 14.93
CA PHE A 299 -15.00 -14.99 14.60
C PHE A 299 -14.31 -16.20 15.25
N LEU A 300 -14.94 -16.85 16.23
CA LEU A 300 -14.45 -18.09 16.83
C LEU A 300 -15.05 -19.35 16.17
N GLU A 301 -16.01 -19.17 15.28
CA GLU A 301 -16.87 -20.21 14.72
C GLU A 301 -17.57 -21.04 15.81
N ASP A 302 -17.90 -20.36 16.91
CA ASP A 302 -18.63 -20.87 18.06
C ASP A 302 -19.39 -19.68 18.65
N PRO A 303 -20.70 -19.54 18.34
CA PRO A 303 -21.48 -18.39 18.76
C PRO A 303 -21.52 -18.22 20.28
N VAL A 304 -21.44 -19.33 21.03
CA VAL A 304 -21.44 -19.31 22.50
C VAL A 304 -20.11 -18.77 22.99
N ALA A 305 -18.99 -19.22 22.43
CA ALA A 305 -17.67 -18.73 22.79
C ALA A 305 -17.48 -17.26 22.39
N THR A 306 -17.90 -16.85 21.19
CA THR A 306 -17.80 -15.46 20.73
C THR A 306 -18.60 -14.52 21.63
N TYR A 307 -19.83 -14.91 21.99
CA TYR A 307 -20.64 -14.14 22.92
C TYR A 307 -20.04 -14.10 24.33
N SER A 308 -19.56 -15.24 24.83
CA SER A 308 -18.91 -15.33 26.13
C SER A 308 -17.67 -14.43 26.22
N ALA A 309 -16.89 -14.32 25.15
CA ALA A 309 -15.73 -13.43 25.09
C ALA A 309 -16.16 -11.95 25.23
N ALA A 310 -17.19 -11.53 24.49
CA ALA A 310 -17.72 -10.17 24.59
C ALA A 310 -18.31 -9.86 25.98
N ASP A 311 -19.11 -10.77 26.52
CA ASP A 311 -19.75 -10.61 27.84
C ASP A 311 -18.71 -10.59 28.98
N THR A 312 -17.64 -11.38 28.86
CA THR A 312 -16.52 -11.38 29.83
C THR A 312 -15.84 -10.01 29.87
N ILE A 313 -15.57 -9.39 28.71
CA ILE A 313 -14.98 -8.05 28.64
C ILE A 313 -15.97 -7.00 29.15
N ALA A 314 -17.26 -7.12 28.80
CA ALA A 314 -18.32 -6.20 29.25
C ALA A 314 -18.46 -6.18 30.78
N LYS A 315 -18.33 -7.35 31.44
CA LYS A 315 -18.41 -7.51 32.91
C LYS A 315 -17.07 -7.28 33.63
N SER A 316 -15.98 -7.08 32.88
CA SER A 316 -14.64 -7.00 33.44
C SER A 316 -14.44 -5.71 34.25
N GLU A 317 -13.98 -5.85 35.49
CA GLU A 317 -13.51 -4.75 36.36
C GLU A 317 -12.06 -4.34 36.07
N ASP A 318 -11.40 -5.02 35.15
CA ASP A 318 -10.04 -4.72 34.70
C ASP A 318 -9.97 -3.33 34.06
N GLU A 319 -9.32 -2.39 34.75
CA GLU A 319 -9.09 -1.00 34.31
C GLU A 319 -8.26 -0.90 33.02
N SER A 320 -7.59 -1.97 32.59
CA SER A 320 -6.90 -1.98 31.29
C SER A 320 -7.86 -2.10 30.10
N VAL A 321 -9.13 -2.45 30.33
CA VAL A 321 -10.15 -2.48 29.27
C VAL A 321 -10.60 -1.05 28.95
N PRO A 322 -10.53 -0.60 27.68
CA PRO A 322 -11.02 0.72 27.30
C PRO A 322 -12.48 0.95 27.71
N LEU A 323 -12.77 2.06 28.37
CA LEU A 323 -14.10 2.36 28.92
C LEU A 323 -15.18 2.42 27.84
N GLU A 324 -14.83 2.99 26.68
CA GLU A 324 -15.74 3.09 25.53
C GLU A 324 -16.05 1.69 24.96
N LEU A 325 -15.05 0.80 24.90
CA LEU A 325 -15.25 -0.59 24.47
C LEU A 325 -16.16 -1.33 25.45
N ARG A 326 -15.88 -1.20 26.76
CA ARG A 326 -16.70 -1.84 27.80
C ARG A 326 -18.15 -1.38 27.70
N SER A 327 -18.37 -0.08 27.56
CA SER A 327 -19.72 0.50 27.42
C SER A 327 -20.44 -0.01 26.17
N PHE A 328 -19.74 -0.04 25.03
CA PHE A 328 -20.27 -0.58 23.78
C PHE A 328 -20.68 -2.07 23.90
N LEU A 329 -19.83 -2.90 24.52
CA LEU A 329 -20.14 -4.32 24.72
C LEU A 329 -21.25 -4.52 25.76
N GLN A 330 -21.31 -3.70 26.81
CA GLN A 330 -22.40 -3.71 27.78
C GLN A 330 -23.75 -3.40 27.13
N GLU A 331 -23.79 -2.42 26.22
CA GLU A 331 -25.01 -1.98 25.55
C GLU A 331 -25.50 -2.96 24.48
N HIS A 332 -24.59 -3.62 23.74
CA HIS A 332 -24.96 -4.38 22.55
C HIS A 332 -24.65 -5.88 22.61
N TRP A 333 -23.68 -6.32 23.42
CA TRP A 333 -23.10 -7.66 23.36
C TRP A 333 -22.99 -8.36 24.71
N SER A 334 -23.73 -7.89 25.72
CA SER A 334 -23.75 -8.47 27.06
C SER A 334 -25.03 -9.25 27.35
N GLU A 335 -25.00 -10.09 28.39
CA GLU A 335 -26.19 -10.81 28.88
C GLU A 335 -27.31 -9.85 29.30
N ALA A 336 -26.94 -8.69 29.85
CA ALA A 336 -27.88 -7.64 30.21
C ALA A 336 -28.54 -7.03 28.97
N ALA A 337 -27.75 -6.72 27.93
CA ALA A 337 -28.26 -6.22 26.66
C ALA A 337 -29.24 -7.21 26.01
N PHE A 338 -28.91 -8.50 26.02
CA PHE A 338 -29.81 -9.54 25.50
C PHE A 338 -31.14 -9.58 26.27
N LYS A 339 -31.09 -9.61 27.61
CA LYS A 339 -32.30 -9.60 28.45
C LYS A 339 -33.15 -8.35 28.23
N GLN A 340 -32.51 -7.20 28.10
CA GLN A 340 -33.17 -5.92 27.82
C GLN A 340 -33.85 -5.95 26.44
N GLY A 341 -33.14 -6.40 25.40
CA GLY A 341 -33.70 -6.53 24.05
C GLY A 341 -34.89 -7.49 23.97
N VAL A 342 -34.86 -8.61 24.71
CA VAL A 342 -36.01 -9.54 24.80
C VAL A 342 -37.21 -8.87 25.47
N LYS A 343 -36.97 -8.09 26.54
CA LYS A 343 -38.03 -7.35 27.24
C LYS A 343 -38.63 -6.27 26.33
N GLU A 344 -37.81 -5.46 25.69
CA GLU A 344 -38.25 -4.42 24.75
C GLU A 344 -38.99 -5.02 23.55
N SER A 345 -38.50 -6.11 22.99
CA SER A 345 -39.18 -6.85 21.92
C SER A 345 -40.57 -7.32 22.35
N ARG A 346 -40.70 -7.86 23.58
CA ARG A 346 -41.98 -8.28 24.15
C ARG A 346 -42.92 -7.08 24.36
N ASP A 347 -42.42 -5.98 24.90
CA ASP A 347 -43.22 -4.77 25.13
C ASP A 347 -43.67 -4.14 23.81
N ASN A 348 -42.77 -4.06 22.82
CA ASN A 348 -43.07 -3.60 21.47
C ASN A 348 -44.10 -4.50 20.78
N PHE A 349 -43.96 -5.82 20.92
CA PHE A 349 -44.95 -6.78 20.43
C PHE A 349 -46.32 -6.54 21.06
N MET A 350 -46.38 -6.36 22.39
CA MET A 350 -47.63 -6.08 23.10
C MET A 350 -48.24 -4.74 22.66
N ASN A 351 -47.42 -3.70 22.46
CA ASN A 351 -47.88 -2.40 21.95
C ASN A 351 -48.39 -2.50 20.52
N PHE A 352 -47.70 -3.23 19.64
CA PHE A 352 -48.14 -3.50 18.27
C PHE A 352 -49.50 -4.20 18.25
N MET A 353 -49.67 -5.25 19.07
CA MET A 353 -50.94 -5.96 19.20
C MET A 353 -52.06 -5.06 19.77
N ARG A 354 -51.76 -4.21 20.76
CA ARG A 354 -52.71 -3.23 21.32
C ARG A 354 -53.13 -2.15 20.33
N ALA A 355 -52.23 -1.74 19.44
CA ALA A 355 -52.52 -0.81 18.35
C ALA A 355 -53.29 -1.47 17.18
N GLY A 356 -53.77 -2.71 17.34
CA GLY A 356 -54.52 -3.44 16.32
C GLY A 356 -53.66 -4.06 15.22
N GLY A 357 -52.34 -4.11 15.42
CA GLY A 357 -51.40 -4.78 14.52
C GLY A 357 -51.72 -6.28 14.41
N ARG A 358 -51.64 -6.83 13.19
CA ARG A 358 -51.86 -8.26 12.93
C ARG A 358 -50.54 -8.92 12.60
N LEU A 359 -50.25 -10.04 13.26
CA LEU A 359 -49.12 -10.88 12.88
C LEU A 359 -49.38 -11.53 11.52
N LEU A 360 -48.35 -11.55 10.67
CA LEU A 360 -48.38 -12.33 9.44
C LEU A 360 -48.58 -13.81 9.76
N SER A 361 -49.40 -14.48 8.95
CA SER A 361 -49.52 -15.95 9.01
C SER A 361 -48.18 -16.61 8.67
N GLN A 362 -47.96 -17.84 9.13
CA GLN A 362 -46.71 -18.57 8.86
C GLN A 362 -46.40 -18.68 7.36
N LYS A 363 -47.45 -18.83 6.52
CA LYS A 363 -47.35 -18.81 5.05
C LYS A 363 -46.77 -17.48 4.54
N LEU A 364 -47.31 -16.36 5.03
CA LEU A 364 -46.87 -15.02 4.64
C LEU A 364 -45.45 -14.71 5.13
N ARG A 365 -45.08 -15.18 6.33
CA ARG A 365 -43.68 -15.08 6.82
C ARG A 365 -42.73 -15.85 5.91
N GLY A 366 -43.10 -17.07 5.49
CA GLY A 366 -42.32 -17.86 4.54
C GLY A 366 -42.15 -17.14 3.19
N GLN A 367 -43.23 -16.53 2.67
CA GLN A 367 -43.17 -15.74 1.44
C GLN A 367 -42.29 -14.50 1.57
N LEU A 368 -42.31 -13.81 2.73
CA LEU A 368 -41.46 -12.66 2.99
C LEU A 368 -39.97 -13.04 3.06
N VAL A 369 -39.64 -14.12 3.77
CA VAL A 369 -38.26 -14.62 3.87
C VAL A 369 -37.72 -15.02 2.49
N GLU A 370 -38.53 -15.70 1.68
CA GLU A 370 -38.15 -16.08 0.32
C GLU A 370 -37.95 -14.85 -0.58
N ALA A 371 -38.83 -13.84 -0.49
CA ALA A 371 -38.66 -12.58 -1.23
C ALA A 371 -37.38 -11.82 -0.84
N VAL A 372 -37.05 -11.78 0.45
CA VAL A 372 -35.82 -11.14 0.97
C VAL A 372 -34.58 -11.91 0.52
N LYS A 373 -34.61 -13.25 0.55
CA LYS A 373 -33.51 -14.09 0.07
C LYS A 373 -33.27 -13.92 -1.42
N GLN A 374 -34.32 -13.81 -2.23
CA GLN A 374 -34.20 -13.52 -3.65
C GLN A 374 -33.57 -12.15 -3.90
N LEU A 375 -33.93 -11.11 -3.14
CA LEU A 375 -33.32 -9.78 -3.22
C LEU A 375 -31.82 -9.77 -2.85
N GLN A 376 -31.39 -10.60 -1.91
CA GLN A 376 -29.97 -10.71 -1.52
C GLN A 376 -29.11 -11.47 -2.54
N GLY A 377 -29.71 -12.19 -3.48
CA GLY A 377 -29.01 -13.00 -4.49
C GLY A 377 -28.79 -12.33 -5.85
N PHE A 378 -29.21 -11.07 -6.04
CA PHE A 378 -29.02 -10.35 -7.31
C PHE A 378 -27.84 -9.38 -7.24
N ASP A 379 -26.78 -9.66 -8.00
CA ASP A 379 -25.83 -8.64 -8.43
C ASP A 379 -26.55 -7.69 -9.43
N VAL A 380 -26.32 -6.39 -9.25
CA VAL A 380 -27.23 -5.32 -9.69
C VAL A 380 -27.27 -5.13 -11.20
N GLU A 381 -28.39 -5.50 -11.83
CA GLU A 381 -28.98 -4.78 -12.97
C GLU A 381 -30.28 -4.11 -12.51
N THR A 382 -30.40 -2.81 -12.79
CA THR A 382 -31.36 -1.86 -12.18
C THR A 382 -32.85 -2.21 -12.37
N GLU A 383 -33.23 -3.08 -13.30
CA GLU A 383 -34.64 -3.49 -13.50
C GLU A 383 -35.12 -4.58 -12.52
N GLY A 384 -34.24 -5.45 -12.03
CA GLY A 384 -34.63 -6.57 -11.15
C GLY A 384 -35.06 -6.10 -9.74
N VAL A 385 -34.43 -5.03 -9.25
CA VAL A 385 -34.66 -4.45 -7.92
C VAL A 385 -36.07 -3.87 -7.78
N TYR A 386 -36.62 -3.25 -8.84
CA TYR A 386 -37.97 -2.67 -8.82
C TYR A 386 -39.06 -3.73 -8.63
N LYS A 387 -38.93 -4.91 -9.25
CA LYS A 387 -39.93 -6.00 -9.11
C LYS A 387 -39.91 -6.63 -7.73
N GLY A 388 -38.73 -6.87 -7.16
CA GLY A 388 -38.59 -7.45 -5.82
C GLY A 388 -39.03 -6.48 -4.70
N HIS A 389 -38.71 -5.19 -4.84
CA HIS A 389 -39.19 -4.15 -3.92
C HIS A 389 -40.72 -4.04 -3.92
N HIS A 390 -41.37 -4.08 -5.10
CA HIS A 390 -42.83 -4.06 -5.18
C HIS A 390 -43.50 -5.28 -4.55
N GLN A 391 -42.90 -6.47 -4.61
CA GLN A 391 -43.44 -7.64 -3.91
C GLN A 391 -43.35 -7.51 -2.38
N VAL A 392 -42.21 -7.06 -1.86
CA VAL A 392 -42.04 -6.81 -0.42
C VAL A 392 -42.98 -5.70 0.05
N MET A 393 -43.05 -4.59 -0.69
CA MET A 393 -43.95 -3.48 -0.39
C MET A 393 -45.42 -3.90 -0.48
N ALA A 394 -45.85 -4.69 -1.46
CA ALA A 394 -47.23 -5.15 -1.55
C ALA A 394 -47.64 -6.07 -0.37
N VAL A 395 -46.74 -6.92 0.11
CA VAL A 395 -46.98 -7.75 1.31
C VAL A 395 -47.09 -6.88 2.56
N LEU A 396 -46.21 -5.88 2.69
CA LEU A 396 -46.20 -4.93 3.80
C LEU A 396 -47.43 -4.00 3.80
N GLU A 397 -47.77 -3.39 2.66
CA GLU A 397 -48.90 -2.46 2.50
C GLU A 397 -50.26 -3.12 2.76
N HIS A 398 -50.42 -4.40 2.44
CA HIS A 398 -51.66 -5.13 2.69
C HIS A 398 -51.87 -5.47 4.19
N HIS A 399 -50.80 -5.48 4.99
CA HIS A 399 -50.86 -5.97 6.38
C HIS A 399 -50.46 -4.94 7.44
N LEU A 400 -49.86 -3.81 7.04
CA LEU A 400 -49.62 -2.67 7.90
C LEU A 400 -50.90 -1.83 8.02
N PRO A 401 -51.24 -1.34 9.23
CA PRO A 401 -52.29 -0.36 9.40
C PRO A 401 -52.08 0.87 8.49
N ILE A 402 -53.14 1.33 7.83
CA ILE A 402 -53.11 2.42 6.82
C ILE A 402 -52.46 3.71 7.36
N PHE A 403 -52.51 3.95 8.68
CA PHE A 403 -51.89 5.12 9.32
C PHE A 403 -50.36 5.06 9.41
N LEU A 404 -49.73 3.88 9.25
CA LEU A 404 -48.27 3.72 9.16
C LEU A 404 -47.76 3.83 7.72
N VAL A 405 -48.62 3.57 6.73
CA VAL A 405 -48.27 3.57 5.30
C VAL A 405 -48.50 4.96 4.67
N LYS A 406 -49.47 5.73 5.18
CA LYS A 406 -49.64 7.15 4.81
C LYS A 406 -48.98 8.05 5.85
N GLY A 407 -47.70 8.32 5.67
CA GLY A 407 -47.10 9.54 6.18
C GLY A 407 -47.87 10.75 5.65
N SER A 408 -48.27 11.63 6.56
CA SER A 408 -48.98 12.89 6.35
C SER A 408 -48.54 13.63 5.09
N SER A 409 -49.40 13.64 4.07
CA SER A 409 -49.41 14.68 3.04
C SER A 409 -50.25 15.85 3.55
N HIS A 410 -49.61 16.77 4.27
CA HIS A 410 -50.07 18.15 4.42
C HIS A 410 -48.87 19.08 4.30
#